data_AF-A0A060UTV1-F1
#
_entry.id   AF-A0A060UTV1-F1
#
_cell.length_a   1.000
_cell.length_b   1.000
_cell.length_c   1.000
_cell.angle_alpha   90.00
_cell.angle_beta   90.00
_cell.angle_gamma   90.00
#
_symmetry.space_group_name_H-M   'P 1'
#
loop_
_entity.id
_entity.type
_entity.pdbx_description
1 polymer ?
#
loop_
_entity_poly.entity_id
_entity_poly.type
_entity_poly.pdbx_seq_one_letter_code
_entity_poly.pdbx_strand_id
1 'polypeptide(L)' 'MTGLLRSLGKDWDPACARFYENPRRILTASHGQVNKPIYRDTVGSWKQYRDYVEPLLLEEAVMSDSANESQRR' A
#
# COMPACT_ATOMS: atom_id res chain seq x y z
N MET A 1 10.94 8.07 -7.79
CA MET A 1 10.42 7.18 -8.86
C MET A 1 11.50 6.66 -9.81
N THR A 2 12.62 7.36 -10.00
CA THR A 2 13.70 6.97 -10.92
C THR A 2 14.51 5.75 -10.49
N GLY A 3 14.58 5.46 -9.18
CA GLY A 3 15.35 4.31 -8.66
C GLY A 3 14.89 2.96 -9.22
N LEU A 4 13.58 2.73 -9.26
CA LEU A 4 12.99 1.50 -9.83
C LEU A 4 13.25 1.38 -11.33
N LEU A 5 13.12 2.49 -12.08
CA LEU A 5 13.37 2.47 -13.52
C LEU A 5 14.85 2.22 -13.82
N ARG A 6 15.75 2.85 -13.06
CA ARG A 6 17.20 2.66 -13.20
C ARG A 6 17.63 1.22 -12.92
N SER A 7 17.07 0.57 -11.89
CA SER A 7 17.36 -0.86 -11.65
C SER A 7 16.89 -1.76 -12.78
N LEU A 8 15.92 -1.32 -13.58
CA LEU A 8 15.43 -2.02 -14.78
C LEU A 8 16.14 -1.57 -16.07
N GLY A 9 17.16 -0.71 -15.97
CA GLY A 9 17.87 -0.15 -17.13
C GLY A 9 16.98 0.74 -18.02
N LYS A 10 15.97 1.39 -17.44
CA LYS A 10 15.04 2.29 -18.14
C LYS A 10 15.23 3.75 -17.71
N ASP A 11 15.04 4.64 -18.67
CA ASP A 11 15.02 6.08 -18.44
C ASP A 11 13.65 6.56 -17.96
N TRP A 12 13.66 7.77 -17.39
CA TRP A 12 12.45 8.43 -16.92
C TRP A 12 11.71 9.14 -18.07
N ASP A 13 10.40 8.91 -18.17
CA ASP A 13 9.50 9.67 -19.04
C ASP A 13 8.60 10.58 -18.18
N PRO A 14 8.48 11.90 -18.48
CA PRO A 14 7.54 12.79 -17.80
C PRO A 14 6.08 12.29 -17.75
N ALA A 15 5.63 11.47 -18.71
CA ALA A 15 4.31 10.86 -18.71
C ALA A 15 4.09 9.93 -17.51
N CYS A 16 5.15 9.35 -16.92
CA CYS A 16 5.04 8.55 -15.70
C CYS A 16 4.52 9.36 -14.50
N ALA A 17 4.70 10.68 -14.48
CA ALA A 17 4.11 11.56 -13.46
C ALA A 17 2.67 12.00 -13.77
N ARG A 18 2.22 11.85 -15.03
CA ARG A 18 0.89 12.25 -15.52
C ARG A 18 0.02 11.06 -15.91
N PHE A 19 0.18 9.93 -15.21
CA PHE A 19 -0.53 8.68 -15.52
C PHE A 19 -2.07 8.82 -15.54
N TYR A 20 -2.61 9.76 -14.76
CA TYR A 20 -4.04 10.06 -14.66
C TYR A 20 -4.63 10.72 -15.92
N GLU A 21 -3.80 11.14 -16.88
CA GLU A 21 -4.25 11.67 -18.18
C GLU A 21 -4.55 10.54 -19.19
N ASN A 22 -4.26 9.28 -18.85
CA ASN A 22 -4.47 8.15 -19.75
C ASN A 22 -5.97 7.82 -19.89
N PRO A 23 -6.55 7.82 -21.11
CA PRO A 23 -7.99 7.60 -21.32
C PRO A 23 -8.44 6.13 -21.16
N ARG A 24 -7.52 5.21 -20.86
CA ARG A 24 -7.83 3.78 -20.72
C ARG A 24 -8.83 3.55 -19.59
N ARG A 25 -9.90 2.80 -19.89
CA ARG A 25 -10.86 2.35 -18.87
C ARG A 25 -10.23 1.36 -17.89
N ILE A 26 -10.48 1.57 -16.60
CA ILE A 26 -10.06 0.70 -15.49
C ILE A 26 -11.30 0.08 -14.86
N LEU A 27 -11.39 -1.24 -14.85
CA LEU A 27 -12.56 -2.01 -14.38
C LEU A 27 -12.29 -2.77 -13.08
N THR A 28 -11.47 -2.18 -12.21
CA THR A 28 -11.10 -2.75 -10.91
C THR A 28 -11.66 -1.87 -9.78
N ALA A 29 -11.81 -2.43 -8.59
CA ALA A 29 -12.26 -1.70 -7.40
C ALA A 29 -11.46 -0.41 -7.14
N SER A 30 -10.15 -0.41 -7.44
CA SER A 30 -9.28 0.76 -7.25
C SER A 30 -9.49 1.91 -8.24
N HIS A 31 -10.43 1.82 -9.19
CA HIS A 31 -10.66 2.81 -10.25
C HIS A 31 -10.71 4.25 -9.73
N GLY A 32 -11.46 4.50 -8.64
CA GLY A 32 -11.63 5.84 -8.07
C GLY A 32 -10.37 6.42 -7.42
N GLN A 33 -9.36 5.58 -7.20
CA GLN A 33 -8.06 5.95 -6.59
C GLN A 33 -6.98 6.13 -7.67
N VAL A 34 -6.87 5.18 -8.61
CA VAL A 34 -5.76 5.14 -9.57
C VAL A 34 -5.90 6.09 -10.77
N ASN A 35 -7.07 6.73 -10.94
CA ASN A 35 -7.32 7.73 -11.99
C ASN A 35 -7.11 9.18 -11.53
N LYS A 36 -6.44 9.40 -10.40
CA LYS A 36 -6.17 10.73 -9.83
C LYS A 36 -4.68 11.00 -9.75
N PRO A 37 -4.22 12.27 -9.71
CA PRO A 37 -2.85 12.61 -9.35
C PRO A 37 -2.45 11.99 -8.01
N ILE A 38 -1.15 11.86 -7.75
CA ILE A 38 -0.67 11.34 -6.44
C ILE A 38 -1.16 12.27 -5.31
N TYR A 39 -1.84 11.68 -4.33
CA TYR A 39 -2.36 12.37 -3.15
C TYR A 39 -1.91 11.64 -1.86
N ARG A 40 -2.01 12.31 -0.71
CA ARG A 40 -1.55 11.78 0.60
C ARG A 40 -2.69 11.54 1.59
N ASP A 41 -3.91 11.92 1.21
CA ASP A 41 -5.08 12.00 2.09
C ASP A 41 -5.50 10.65 2.69
N THR A 42 -5.15 9.53 2.03
CA THR A 42 -5.50 8.19 2.51
C THR A 42 -4.46 7.54 3.41
N VAL A 43 -3.31 8.20 3.63
CA VAL A 43 -2.27 7.67 4.51
C VAL A 43 -2.78 7.66 5.94
N GLY A 44 -2.94 6.47 6.51
CA GLY A 44 -3.43 6.30 7.87
C GLY A 44 -4.94 6.38 8.03
N SER A 45 -5.74 6.38 6.95
CA SER A 45 -7.21 6.36 7.05
C SER A 45 -7.75 5.15 7.82
N TRP A 46 -7.00 4.04 7.87
CA TRP A 46 -7.34 2.87 8.67
C TRP A 46 -7.52 3.21 10.17
N LYS A 47 -6.86 4.25 10.68
CA LYS A 47 -6.93 4.66 12.09
C LYS A 47 -8.35 5.08 12.51
N GLN A 48 -9.20 5.47 11.56
CA GLN A 48 -10.61 5.75 11.84
C GLN A 48 -11.39 4.49 12.24
N TYR A 49 -10.87 3.32 11.85
CA TYR A 49 -11.45 2.01 12.15
C TYR A 49 -10.64 1.28 13.21
N ARG A 50 -9.81 1.99 13.99
CA ARG A 50 -8.89 1.40 14.96
C ARG A 50 -9.58 0.43 15.91
N ASP A 51 -10.72 0.83 16.47
CA ASP A 51 -11.46 0.03 17.45
C ASP A 51 -11.92 -1.33 16.88
N TYR A 52 -12.07 -1.43 15.55
CA TYR A 52 -12.42 -2.67 14.85
C TYR A 52 -11.20 -3.51 14.45
N VAL A 53 -10.03 -2.88 14.31
CA VAL A 53 -8.78 -3.53 13.85
C VAL A 53 -7.88 -3.94 15.02
N GLU A 54 -7.92 -3.20 16.13
CA GLU A 54 -7.11 -3.43 17.33
C GLU A 54 -7.27 -4.83 17.93
N PRO A 55 -8.47 -5.45 17.98
CA PRO A 55 -8.61 -6.84 18.41
C PRO A 55 -7.77 -7.83 17.59
N LEU A 56 -7.70 -7.62 16.26
CA LEU A 56 -6.95 -8.49 15.35
C LEU A 56 -5.44 -8.32 15.52
N LEU A 57 -4.97 -7.11 15.80
CA LEU A 57 -3.56 -6.82 16.06
C LEU A 57 -3.09 -7.42 17.39
N LEU A 58 -3.96 -7.42 18.40
CA LEU A 58 -3.69 -8.04 19.69
C LEU A 58 -3.63 -9.56 19.60
N GLU A 59 -4.51 -10.18 18.81
CA GLU A 59 -4.47 -11.63 18.53
C GLU A 59 -3.16 -12.03 17.82
N GLU A 60 -2.72 -11.27 16.82
CA GLU A 60 -1.44 -11.52 16.13
C GLU A 60 -0.25 -11.46 17.09
N ALA A 61 -0.21 -10.47 17.98
CA ALA A 61 0.86 -10.32 18.96
C ALA A 61 0.96 -11.53 19.91
N VAL A 62 -0.18 -11.99 20.44
CA VAL A 62 -0.27 -13.15 21.34
C VAL A 62 0.15 -14.46 20.65
N MET A 63 -0.21 -14.62 19.38
CA MET A 63 0.19 -15.80 18.59
C MET A 63 1.67 -15.78 18.19
N SER A 64 2.25 -14.59 18.01
CA SER A 64 3.68 -14.45 17.74
C SER A 64 4.54 -14.73 18.98
N ASP A 65 4.08 -14.31 20.16
CA ASP A 65 4.78 -14.53 21.43
C ASP A 65 4.81 -16.02 21.80
N SER A 66 3.71 -16.75 21.58
CA SER A 66 3.64 -18.20 21.81
C SER A 66 4.45 -19.03 20.79
N ALA A 67 4.53 -18.58 19.54
CA ALA A 67 5.39 -19.19 18.53
C ALA A 67 6.89 -18.99 18.84
N ASN A 68 7.26 -17.82 19.38
CA ASN A 68 8.65 -17.47 19.71
C ASN A 68 9.12 -18.15 21.01
N GLU A 69 8.23 -18.36 21.98
CA GLU A 69 8.52 -19.12 23.23
C GLU A 69 8.80 -20.61 22.95
N SER A 70 8.13 -21.19 21.96
CA SER A 70 8.31 -22.59 21.55
C SER A 70 9.65 -22.85 20.84
N GLN A 71 10.28 -21.82 20.28
CA GLN A 71 11.62 -21.89 19.65
C GLN A 71 12.77 -21.68 20.65
N ARG A 72 12.47 -21.26 21.90
CA ARG A 72 13.46 -21.05 22.97
C ARG A 72 13.63 -22.25 23.92
N ARG A 73 12.92 -23.37 23.68
CA ARG A 73 13.05 -24.63 24.44
C ARG A 73 13.84 -25.67 23.69
#